data_AF-A0A553KHS5-F1
#
_entry.id   AF-A0A553KHS5-F1
#
_cell.length_a   1.000
_cell.length_b   1.000
_cell.length_c   1.000
_cell.angle_alpha   90.00
_cell.angle_beta   90.00
_cell.angle_gamma   90.00
#
_symmetry.space_group_name_H-M   'P 1'
#
loop_
_entity.id
_entity.type
_entity.pdbx_description
1 polymer ?
#
loop_
_entity_poly.entity_id
_entity_poly.type
_entity_poly.pdbx_seq_one_letter_code
_entity_poly.pdbx_strand_id
1 'polypeptide(L)'
;MGEFTTGILYPRKYEPKVLTALPKSRQPYFHRNVNHDWNAFFLRDEWLETHQTVQFLLQLSRHCVPLLWFHDSEENGWGFRLFDGGYEVSSATISYSLDVELAEAEFGRLFPHVDLEEGIDESDDVRQKYEEILDRVVRSDRYRREVGKGITRVRPQCFSRLVGHKQVQQIRSLFDLQLLTEVDEETGSSMLYDSVDLFKEILGIEEMVWVNYSYLASGGRE
;
A
#
# COMPACT_ATOMS: atom_id res chain seq x y z
N MET A 1 7.57 -9.21 14.94
CA MET A 1 6.75 -9.20 13.71
C MET A 1 6.80 -7.77 13.22
N GLY A 2 7.05 -7.54 11.93
CA GLY A 2 7.09 -6.19 11.37
C GLY A 2 5.74 -5.49 11.45
N GLU A 3 5.76 -4.16 11.36
CA GLU A 3 4.55 -3.35 11.38
C GLU A 3 3.70 -3.68 10.14
N PHE A 4 2.49 -4.21 10.36
CA PHE A 4 1.58 -4.59 9.28
C PHE A 4 0.14 -4.13 9.56
N THR A 5 -0.38 -3.30 8.67
CA THR A 5 -1.76 -2.84 8.66
C THR A 5 -2.46 -3.34 7.41
N THR A 6 -3.66 -3.91 7.56
CA THR A 6 -4.53 -4.20 6.42
C THR A 6 -5.99 -4.19 6.82
N GLY A 7 -6.87 -3.69 5.96
CA GLY A 7 -8.29 -3.69 6.23
C GLY A 7 -9.12 -3.20 5.06
N ILE A 8 -10.42 -3.50 5.11
CA ILE A 8 -11.39 -3.02 4.14
C ILE A 8 -12.18 -1.87 4.76
N LEU A 9 -11.88 -0.67 4.30
CA LEU A 9 -12.46 0.59 4.72
C LEU A 9 -13.71 0.93 3.92
N TYR A 10 -14.69 1.54 4.58
CA TYR A 10 -15.84 2.14 3.92
C TYR A 10 -16.42 3.30 4.77
N PRO A 11 -17.02 4.32 4.14
CA PRO A 11 -17.60 5.45 4.87
C PRO A 11 -18.78 5.03 5.73
N ARG A 12 -18.88 5.55 6.96
CA ARG A 12 -19.93 5.19 7.93
C ARG A 12 -21.35 5.34 7.43
N LYS A 13 -21.60 6.28 6.51
CA LYS A 13 -22.92 6.45 5.85
C LYS A 13 -23.44 5.16 5.19
N TYR A 14 -22.56 4.20 4.88
CA TYR A 14 -22.93 2.91 4.30
C TYR A 14 -23.06 1.76 5.31
N GLU A 15 -22.82 2.01 6.61
CA GLU A 15 -22.82 1.00 7.67
C GLU A 15 -24.07 0.11 7.70
N PRO A 16 -25.32 0.64 7.60
CA PRO A 16 -26.50 -0.22 7.61
C PRO A 16 -26.51 -1.26 6.48
N LYS A 17 -26.00 -0.89 5.29
CA LYS A 17 -25.92 -1.80 4.14
C LYS A 17 -24.86 -2.87 4.36
N VAL A 18 -23.70 -2.47 4.87
CA VAL A 18 -22.58 -3.38 5.13
C VAL A 18 -22.92 -4.37 6.24
N LEU A 19 -23.49 -3.92 7.36
CA LEU A 19 -23.88 -4.80 8.47
C LEU A 19 -24.98 -5.80 8.09
N THR A 20 -25.82 -5.48 7.10
CA THR A 20 -26.81 -6.43 6.56
C THR A 20 -26.16 -7.53 5.70
N ALA A 21 -25.03 -7.24 5.07
CA ALA A 21 -24.37 -8.13 4.11
C ALA A 21 -23.21 -8.93 4.72
N LEU A 22 -22.43 -8.35 5.65
CA LEU A 22 -21.28 -8.99 6.29
C LEU A 22 -21.59 -10.35 6.92
N PRO A 23 -22.68 -10.53 7.70
CA PRO A 23 -23.02 -11.82 8.29
C PRO A 23 -23.30 -12.93 7.25
N LYS A 24 -23.59 -12.56 6.00
CA LYS A 24 -23.87 -13.51 4.90
C LYS A 24 -22.60 -13.96 4.17
N SER A 25 -21.45 -13.31 4.42
CA SER A 25 -20.19 -13.56 3.72
C SER A 25 -19.65 -14.98 3.92
N ARG A 26 -20.04 -15.66 5.01
CA ARG A 26 -19.44 -16.92 5.52
C ARG A 26 -17.95 -16.81 5.83
N GLN A 27 -17.34 -15.63 5.65
CA GLN A 27 -15.94 -15.39 5.97
C GLN A 27 -15.82 -14.94 7.42
N PRO A 28 -14.76 -15.35 8.14
CA PRO A 28 -14.47 -14.78 9.43
C PRO A 28 -14.02 -13.33 9.25
N TYR A 29 -14.58 -12.44 10.07
CA TYR A 29 -14.24 -11.02 10.04
C TYR A 29 -14.28 -10.40 11.44
N PHE A 30 -13.50 -9.35 11.61
CA PHE A 30 -13.73 -8.34 12.65
C PHE A 30 -14.30 -7.09 11.99
N HIS A 31 -15.19 -6.39 12.68
CA HIS A 31 -15.74 -5.11 12.24
C HIS A 31 -15.53 -4.08 13.35
N ARG A 32 -15.02 -2.90 12.98
CA ARG A 32 -14.73 -1.81 13.92
C ARG A 32 -15.07 -0.47 13.30
N ASN A 33 -15.43 0.46 14.18
CA ASN A 33 -15.38 1.87 13.85
C ASN A 33 -13.92 2.32 13.89
N VAL A 34 -13.45 2.99 12.82
CA VAL A 34 -12.10 3.56 12.77
C VAL A 34 -12.15 4.93 13.43
N ASN A 35 -13.05 5.78 12.94
CA ASN A 35 -13.29 7.11 13.47
C ASN A 35 -14.71 7.59 13.12
N HIS A 36 -14.97 8.89 13.26
CA HIS A 36 -16.29 9.47 13.01
C HIS A 36 -16.79 9.36 11.57
N ASP A 37 -15.90 9.17 10.59
CA ASP A 37 -16.21 9.10 9.15
C ASP A 37 -16.07 7.69 8.56
N TRP A 38 -15.21 6.86 9.15
CA TRP A 38 -14.83 5.56 8.61
C TRP A 38 -15.16 4.37 9.51
N ASN A 39 -15.55 3.28 8.85
CA ASN A 39 -15.57 1.94 9.42
C ASN A 39 -14.59 1.05 8.65
N ALA A 40 -14.11 0.00 9.33
CA ALA A 40 -13.30 -1.04 8.72
C ALA A 40 -13.86 -2.41 9.08
N PHE A 41 -13.68 -3.36 8.17
CA PHE A 41 -13.70 -4.77 8.52
C PHE A 41 -12.41 -5.44 8.06
N PHE A 42 -12.02 -6.45 8.83
CA PHE A 42 -10.75 -7.17 8.70
C PHE A 42 -11.10 -8.60 8.38
N LEU A 43 -10.65 -9.11 7.24
CA LEU A 43 -10.86 -10.49 6.82
C LEU A 43 -9.64 -11.32 7.18
N ARG A 44 -9.84 -12.61 7.45
CA ARG A 44 -8.73 -13.55 7.66
C ARG A 44 -7.81 -13.68 6.43
N ASP A 45 -8.38 -13.53 5.24
CA ASP A 45 -7.62 -13.42 3.99
C ASP A 45 -7.13 -11.96 3.83
N GLU A 46 -6.06 -11.65 4.57
CA GLU A 46 -5.49 -10.31 4.75
C GLU A 46 -4.96 -9.68 3.45
N TRP A 47 -4.48 -10.52 2.53
CA TRP A 47 -3.89 -10.16 1.24
C TRP A 47 -4.86 -10.31 0.06
N LEU A 48 -6.11 -10.74 0.31
CA LEU A 48 -7.14 -10.99 -0.70
C LEU A 48 -6.71 -12.02 -1.77
N GLU A 49 -6.01 -13.08 -1.34
CA GLU A 49 -5.45 -14.09 -2.24
C GLU A 49 -6.51 -15.06 -2.75
N THR A 50 -7.61 -15.25 -2.00
CA THR A 50 -8.62 -16.22 -2.35
C THR A 50 -9.67 -15.64 -3.30
N HIS A 51 -10.05 -16.43 -4.30
CA HIS A 51 -11.12 -16.07 -5.22
C HIS A 51 -12.45 -15.80 -4.49
N GLN A 52 -12.74 -16.55 -3.43
CA GLN A 52 -13.96 -16.38 -2.63
C GLN A 52 -14.00 -15.01 -1.95
N THR A 53 -12.88 -14.56 -1.38
CA THR A 53 -12.77 -13.24 -0.77
C THR A 53 -12.95 -12.12 -1.79
N VAL A 54 -12.27 -12.20 -2.93
CA VAL A 54 -12.42 -11.20 -3.99
C VAL A 54 -13.87 -11.17 -4.51
N GLN A 55 -14.49 -12.32 -4.76
CA GLN A 55 -15.90 -12.38 -5.20
C GLN A 55 -16.85 -11.77 -4.17
N PHE A 56 -16.62 -12.01 -2.89
CA PHE A 56 -17.39 -11.40 -1.81
C PHE A 56 -17.29 -9.86 -1.84
N LEU A 57 -16.08 -9.29 -1.97
CA LEU A 57 -15.90 -7.84 -2.05
C LEU A 57 -16.55 -7.23 -3.29
N LEU A 58 -16.47 -7.91 -4.44
CA LEU A 58 -17.16 -7.49 -5.65
C LEU A 58 -18.69 -7.54 -5.45
N GLN A 59 -19.24 -8.60 -4.86
CA GLN A 59 -20.68 -8.68 -4.58
C GLN A 59 -21.13 -7.61 -3.58
N LEU A 60 -20.36 -7.36 -2.53
CA LEU A 60 -20.67 -6.33 -1.55
C LEU A 60 -20.66 -4.93 -2.19
N SER A 61 -19.65 -4.63 -3.02
CA SER A 61 -19.56 -3.34 -3.72
C SER A 61 -20.66 -3.11 -4.77
N ARG A 62 -21.26 -4.18 -5.34
CA ARG A 62 -22.45 -4.07 -6.22
C ARG A 62 -23.65 -3.45 -5.52
N HIS A 63 -23.75 -3.55 -4.20
CA HIS A 63 -24.84 -2.91 -3.43
C HIS A 63 -24.60 -1.41 -3.16
N CYS A 64 -23.83 -0.78 -4.06
CA CYS A 64 -23.41 0.62 -4.04
C CYS A 64 -22.66 1.02 -2.76
N VAL A 65 -21.78 0.16 -2.25
CA VAL A 65 -20.84 0.51 -1.18
C VAL A 65 -19.44 0.51 -1.78
N PRO A 66 -18.77 1.67 -1.90
CA PRO A 66 -17.36 1.69 -2.26
C PRO A 66 -16.56 1.06 -1.10
N LEU A 67 -15.69 0.12 -1.43
CA LEU A 67 -14.84 -0.60 -0.48
C LEU A 67 -13.38 -0.33 -0.84
N LEU A 68 -12.61 0.20 0.10
CA LEU A 68 -11.19 0.43 -0.06
C LEU A 68 -10.43 -0.61 0.76
N TRP A 69 -9.86 -1.61 0.09
CA TRP A 69 -8.84 -2.43 0.73
C TRP A 69 -7.54 -1.63 0.75
N PHE A 70 -6.95 -1.47 1.94
CA PHE A 70 -5.71 -0.75 2.19
C PHE A 70 -4.75 -1.68 2.89
N HIS A 71 -3.46 -1.62 2.53
CA HIS A 71 -2.39 -2.28 3.27
C HIS A 71 -1.17 -1.38 3.38
N ASP A 72 -0.40 -1.60 4.45
CA ASP A 72 0.86 -0.93 4.74
C ASP A 72 1.74 -1.91 5.54
N SER A 73 2.90 -2.26 4.99
CA SER A 73 3.80 -3.29 5.50
C SER A 73 5.23 -2.82 5.32
N GLU A 74 6.05 -2.92 6.37
CA GLU A 74 7.48 -2.61 6.27
C GLU A 74 8.19 -3.44 5.20
N GLU A 75 7.84 -4.72 5.07
CA GLU A 75 8.48 -5.65 4.14
C GLU A 75 8.00 -5.50 2.69
N ASN A 76 6.72 -5.16 2.48
CA ASN A 76 6.10 -5.19 1.14
C ASN A 76 5.72 -3.81 0.61
N GLY A 77 5.94 -2.75 1.40
CA GLY A 77 5.42 -1.43 1.16
C GLY A 77 3.91 -1.32 1.37
N TRP A 78 3.30 -0.35 0.69
CA TRP A 78 1.91 0.00 0.89
C TRP A 78 1.12 0.04 -0.42
N GLY A 79 -0.19 0.01 -0.29
CA GLY A 79 -1.05 0.05 -1.46
C GLY A 79 -2.53 -0.01 -1.13
N PHE A 80 -3.33 0.00 -2.19
CA PHE A 80 -4.76 -0.12 -2.06
C PHE A 80 -5.41 -0.77 -3.28
N ARG A 81 -6.62 -1.30 -3.07
CA ARG A 81 -7.55 -1.73 -4.10
C ARG A 81 -8.92 -1.14 -3.78
N LEU A 82 -9.47 -0.38 -4.73
CA LEU A 82 -10.78 0.25 -4.60
C LEU A 82 -11.80 -0.54 -5.42
N PHE A 83 -12.81 -1.06 -4.73
CA PHE A 83 -13.94 -1.77 -5.33
C PHE A 83 -15.19 -0.89 -5.32
N ASP A 84 -15.79 -0.69 -6.48
CA ASP A 84 -17.08 -0.01 -6.59
C ASP A 84 -17.92 -0.59 -7.74
N GLY A 85 -19.23 -0.68 -7.52
CA GLY A 85 -20.18 -1.19 -8.52
C GLY A 85 -19.92 -2.64 -8.95
N GLY A 86 -19.20 -3.43 -8.16
CA GLY A 86 -18.84 -4.79 -8.50
C GLY A 86 -17.60 -4.97 -9.37
N TYR A 87 -16.75 -3.95 -9.42
CA TYR A 87 -15.47 -3.96 -10.13
C TYR A 87 -14.37 -3.40 -9.23
N GLU A 88 -13.14 -3.83 -9.46
CA GLU A 88 -11.97 -3.08 -9.01
C GLU A 88 -11.73 -1.90 -9.96
N VAL A 89 -11.92 -0.69 -9.46
CA VAL A 89 -11.95 0.55 -10.27
C VAL A 89 -10.64 1.34 -10.21
N SER A 90 -9.84 1.14 -9.17
CA SER A 90 -8.53 1.77 -8.99
C SER A 90 -7.66 0.92 -8.07
N SER A 91 -6.35 0.92 -8.28
CA SER A 91 -5.39 0.26 -7.40
C SER A 91 -4.03 0.92 -7.48
N ALA A 92 -3.25 0.82 -6.40
CA ALA A 92 -1.84 1.17 -6.34
C ALA A 92 -1.06 0.15 -5.49
N THR A 93 0.21 -0.02 -5.81
CA THR A 93 1.19 -0.75 -5.00
C THR A 93 2.52 -0.03 -5.10
N ILE A 94 3.10 0.33 -3.96
CA ILE A 94 4.40 1.00 -3.84
C ILE A 94 5.26 0.12 -2.94
N SER A 95 6.40 -0.33 -3.45
CA SER A 95 7.36 -1.14 -2.68
C SER A 95 8.42 -0.23 -2.06
N TYR A 96 8.71 -0.44 -0.77
CA TYR A 96 9.78 0.24 -0.04
C TYR A 96 11.17 -0.35 -0.33
N SER A 97 11.24 -1.57 -0.86
CA SER A 97 12.49 -2.30 -1.17
C SER A 97 12.90 -2.20 -2.65
N LEU A 98 12.13 -1.50 -3.48
CA LEU A 98 12.32 -1.52 -4.94
C LEU A 98 13.71 -1.01 -5.38
N ASP A 99 14.23 0.01 -4.72
CA ASP A 99 15.56 0.54 -4.98
C ASP A 99 16.66 -0.47 -4.62
N VAL A 100 16.56 -1.10 -3.44
CA VAL A 100 17.45 -2.17 -2.96
C VAL A 100 17.41 -3.35 -3.92
N GLU A 101 16.23 -3.89 -4.25
CA GLU A 101 16.07 -5.02 -5.17
C GLU A 101 16.72 -4.75 -6.54
N LEU A 102 16.57 -3.53 -7.06
CA LEU A 102 17.18 -3.13 -8.33
C LEU A 102 18.69 -2.94 -8.21
N ALA A 103 19.19 -2.43 -7.08
CA ALA A 103 20.60 -2.25 -6.81
C ALA A 103 21.32 -3.58 -6.64
N GLU A 104 20.78 -4.50 -5.85
CA GLU A 104 21.30 -5.85 -5.67
C GLU A 104 21.36 -6.62 -6.99
N ALA A 105 20.30 -6.53 -7.80
CA ALA A 105 20.27 -7.16 -9.11
C ALA A 105 21.34 -6.58 -10.06
N GLU A 106 21.59 -5.26 -10.01
CA GLU A 106 22.62 -4.62 -10.81
C GLU A 106 24.04 -4.92 -10.27
N PHE A 107 24.21 -5.00 -8.95
CA PHE A 107 25.45 -5.36 -8.29
C PHE A 107 25.85 -6.80 -8.65
N GLY A 108 24.95 -7.77 -8.48
CA GLY A 108 25.21 -9.17 -8.84
C GLY A 108 25.51 -9.35 -10.33
N ARG A 109 24.98 -8.48 -11.21
CA ARG A 109 25.30 -8.45 -12.63
C ARG A 109 26.73 -7.95 -12.91
N LEU A 110 27.19 -6.95 -12.16
CA LEU A 110 28.52 -6.34 -12.34
C LEU A 110 29.63 -7.11 -11.61
N PHE A 111 29.32 -7.72 -10.47
CA PHE A 111 30.26 -8.40 -9.58
C PHE A 111 29.75 -9.80 -9.19
N PRO A 112 29.58 -10.73 -10.13
CA PRO A 112 28.95 -12.05 -9.88
C PRO A 112 29.73 -12.99 -8.96
N HIS A 113 30.96 -12.63 -8.59
CA HIS A 113 31.82 -13.42 -7.70
C HIS A 113 31.88 -12.87 -6.27
N VAL A 114 31.25 -11.72 -6.04
CA VAL A 114 31.19 -11.10 -4.71
C VAL A 114 29.87 -11.50 -4.09
N ASP A 115 29.94 -12.10 -2.90
CA ASP A 115 28.77 -12.22 -2.04
C ASP A 115 28.51 -10.83 -1.44
N LEU A 116 27.36 -10.25 -1.77
CA LEU A 116 27.04 -8.89 -1.35
C LEU A 116 26.74 -8.83 0.16
N GLU A 117 26.09 -9.85 0.71
CA GLU A 117 25.71 -9.88 2.13
C GLU A 117 26.97 -9.94 3.01
N GLU A 118 27.90 -10.83 2.70
CA GLU A 118 29.18 -10.92 3.42
C GLU A 118 30.11 -9.73 3.09
N GLY A 119 30.11 -9.30 1.83
CA GLY A 119 31.05 -8.30 1.33
C GLY A 119 30.84 -6.90 1.89
N ILE A 120 29.60 -6.47 2.16
CA ILE A 120 29.31 -5.14 2.72
C ILE A 120 29.89 -5.00 4.14
N ASP A 121 29.84 -6.07 4.94
CA ASP A 121 30.33 -6.06 6.32
C ASP A 121 31.86 -6.20 6.40
N GLU A 122 32.46 -6.95 5.47
CA GLU A 122 33.89 -7.26 5.48
C GLU A 122 34.76 -6.27 4.70
N SER A 123 34.18 -5.49 3.78
CA SER A 123 34.94 -4.63 2.86
C SER A 123 34.27 -3.28 2.61
N ASP A 124 34.93 -2.21 3.08
CA ASP A 124 34.53 -0.82 2.81
C ASP A 124 34.44 -0.52 1.29
N ASP A 125 35.27 -1.17 0.45
CA ASP A 125 35.23 -1.01 -1.01
C ASP A 125 33.96 -1.63 -1.62
N VAL A 126 33.51 -2.77 -1.10
CA VAL A 126 32.25 -3.39 -1.56
C VAL A 126 31.07 -2.54 -1.13
N ARG A 127 31.06 -2.07 0.12
CA ARG A 127 30.03 -1.14 0.62
C ARG A 127 29.93 0.11 -0.24
N GLN A 128 31.06 0.77 -0.53
CA GLN A 128 31.09 1.98 -1.34
C GLN A 128 30.58 1.73 -2.78
N LYS A 129 30.98 0.63 -3.41
CA LYS A 129 30.47 0.26 -4.74
C LYS A 129 28.97 0.02 -4.75
N TYR A 130 28.45 -0.60 -3.69
CA TYR A 130 27.02 -0.83 -3.54
C TYR A 130 26.25 0.48 -3.38
N GLU A 131 26.73 1.39 -2.51
CA GLU A 131 26.16 2.74 -2.34
C GLU A 131 26.13 3.52 -3.68
N GLU A 132 27.22 3.49 -4.45
CA GLU A 132 27.28 4.13 -5.78
C GLU A 132 26.27 3.52 -6.77
N ILE A 133 26.03 2.21 -6.71
CA ILE A 133 25.02 1.54 -7.55
C ILE A 133 23.62 1.95 -7.13
N LEU A 134 23.33 1.94 -5.82
CA LEU A 134 22.05 2.36 -5.26
C LEU A 134 21.71 3.79 -5.70
N ASP A 135 22.66 4.72 -5.54
CA ASP A 135 22.53 6.12 -5.96
C ASP A 135 22.22 6.27 -7.45
N ARG A 136 22.83 5.42 -8.28
CA ARG A 136 22.56 5.41 -9.73
C ARG A 136 21.20 4.80 -10.05
N VAL A 137 20.77 3.79 -9.31
CA VAL A 137 19.49 3.09 -9.52
C VAL A 137 18.32 4.02 -9.24
N VAL A 138 18.30 4.72 -8.10
CA VAL A 138 17.20 5.62 -7.73
C VAL A 138 17.01 6.78 -8.74
N ARG A 139 18.10 7.19 -9.40
CA ARG A 139 18.09 8.22 -10.45
C ARG A 139 17.81 7.68 -11.86
N SER A 140 17.65 6.36 -12.01
CA SER A 140 17.53 5.71 -13.31
C SER A 140 16.11 5.73 -13.87
N ASP A 141 15.99 5.74 -15.20
CA ASP A 141 14.70 5.53 -15.88
C ASP A 141 14.10 4.14 -15.60
N ARG A 142 14.94 3.16 -15.22
CA ARG A 142 14.46 1.83 -14.84
C ARG A 142 13.65 1.91 -13.55
N TYR A 143 14.19 2.55 -12.51
CA TYR A 143 13.50 2.77 -11.24
C TYR A 143 12.18 3.52 -11.45
N ARG A 144 12.21 4.65 -12.18
CA ARG A 144 10.99 5.40 -12.51
C ARG A 144 9.93 4.57 -13.22
N ARG A 145 10.33 3.70 -14.15
CA ARG A 145 9.38 2.80 -14.83
C ARG A 145 8.78 1.77 -13.89
N GLU A 146 9.57 1.18 -13.00
CA GLU A 146 9.06 0.20 -12.03
C GLU A 146 8.08 0.84 -11.03
N VAL A 147 8.41 2.02 -10.47
CA VAL A 147 7.46 2.81 -9.65
C VAL A 147 6.19 3.12 -10.45
N GLY A 148 6.34 3.52 -11.71
CA GLY A 148 5.24 3.79 -12.62
C GLY A 148 4.27 2.62 -12.79
N LYS A 149 4.76 1.37 -12.83
CA LYS A 149 3.89 0.17 -12.92
C LYS A 149 2.98 0.06 -11.71
N GLY A 150 3.51 0.35 -10.52
CA GLY A 150 2.78 0.31 -9.25
C GLY A 150 1.58 1.25 -9.20
N ILE A 151 1.65 2.39 -9.89
CA ILE A 151 0.63 3.45 -9.85
C ILE A 151 -0.19 3.57 -11.15
N THR A 152 0.10 2.75 -12.17
CA THR A 152 -0.53 2.85 -13.51
C THR A 152 -2.06 2.72 -13.48
N ARG A 153 -2.61 2.01 -12.49
CA ARG A 153 -4.06 1.75 -12.36
C ARG A 153 -4.77 2.76 -11.45
N VAL A 154 -4.08 3.78 -10.97
CA VAL A 154 -4.67 4.81 -10.11
C VAL A 154 -5.65 5.66 -10.91
N ARG A 155 -6.87 5.77 -10.38
CA ARG A 155 -7.94 6.62 -10.92
C ARG A 155 -8.52 7.48 -9.81
N PRO A 156 -7.95 8.67 -9.54
CA PRO A 156 -8.34 9.50 -8.39
C PRO A 156 -9.84 9.83 -8.35
N GLN A 157 -10.46 10.02 -9.51
CA GLN A 157 -11.90 10.29 -9.63
C GLN A 157 -12.81 9.20 -9.03
N CYS A 158 -12.33 7.95 -8.94
CA CYS A 158 -13.07 6.85 -8.33
C CYS A 158 -13.27 7.04 -6.82
N PHE A 159 -12.46 7.89 -6.18
CA PHE A 159 -12.59 8.21 -4.75
C PHE A 159 -13.72 9.21 -4.44
N SER A 160 -14.37 9.80 -5.44
CA SER A 160 -15.43 10.82 -5.25
C SER A 160 -16.62 10.37 -4.39
N ARG A 161 -16.84 9.06 -4.24
CA ARG A 161 -17.89 8.50 -3.37
C ARG A 161 -17.46 8.31 -1.91
N LEU A 162 -16.14 8.29 -1.69
CA LEU A 162 -15.47 8.18 -0.41
C LEU A 162 -15.21 9.56 0.19
N VAL A 163 -14.60 10.46 -0.59
CA VAL A 163 -14.12 11.77 -0.14
C VAL A 163 -14.56 12.91 -1.05
N GLY A 164 -14.35 14.15 -0.61
CA GLY A 164 -14.71 15.36 -1.34
C GLY A 164 -13.77 15.70 -2.51
N HIS A 165 -14.16 16.70 -3.30
CA HIS A 165 -13.41 17.11 -4.50
C HIS A 165 -11.97 17.55 -4.18
N LYS A 166 -11.74 18.24 -3.06
CA LYS A 166 -10.39 18.66 -2.64
C LYS A 166 -9.48 17.44 -2.43
N GLN A 167 -9.95 16.45 -1.68
CA GLN A 167 -9.18 15.23 -1.42
C GLN A 167 -8.92 14.43 -2.70
N VAL A 168 -9.89 14.37 -3.62
CA VAL A 168 -9.67 13.75 -4.94
C VAL A 168 -8.53 14.42 -5.71
N GLN A 169 -8.40 15.75 -5.65
CA GLN A 169 -7.27 16.46 -6.27
C GLN A 169 -5.95 16.17 -5.53
N GLN A 170 -5.97 16.09 -4.20
CA GLN A 170 -4.77 15.72 -3.43
C GLN A 170 -4.30 14.29 -3.76
N ILE A 171 -5.20 13.32 -3.88
CA ILE A 171 -4.87 11.95 -4.34
C ILE A 171 -4.26 11.98 -5.73
N ARG A 172 -4.77 12.81 -6.64
CA ARG A 172 -4.18 12.96 -7.98
C ARG A 172 -2.73 13.42 -7.90
N SER A 173 -2.45 14.45 -7.09
CA SER A 173 -1.09 14.97 -6.92
C SER A 173 -0.16 13.99 -6.22
N LEU A 174 -0.67 13.21 -5.25
CA LEU A 174 0.10 12.20 -4.53
C LEU A 174 0.68 11.13 -5.46
N PHE A 175 -0.07 10.74 -6.49
CA PHE A 175 0.35 9.74 -7.48
C PHE A 175 0.98 10.37 -8.73
N ASP A 176 1.61 11.53 -8.59
CA ASP A 176 2.48 12.08 -9.63
C ASP A 176 3.82 11.33 -9.63
N LEU A 177 4.17 10.73 -10.77
CA LEU A 177 5.38 9.91 -10.88
C LEU A 177 6.67 10.72 -10.70
N GLN A 178 6.69 11.99 -11.13
CA GLN A 178 7.88 12.82 -10.97
C GLN A 178 8.12 13.07 -9.48
N LEU A 179 7.06 13.45 -8.76
CA LEU A 179 7.10 13.70 -7.32
C LEU A 179 7.48 12.44 -6.53
N LEU A 180 6.92 11.28 -6.88
CA LEU A 180 7.22 10.00 -6.20
C LEU A 180 8.63 9.47 -6.48
N THR A 181 9.34 9.98 -7.49
CA THR A 181 10.68 9.50 -7.87
C THR A 181 11.74 10.59 -7.79
N GLU A 182 11.38 11.73 -7.21
CA GLU A 182 12.31 12.80 -6.87
C GLU A 182 13.02 12.43 -5.58
N VAL A 183 14.35 12.54 -5.60
CA VAL A 183 15.21 12.31 -4.44
C VAL A 183 15.76 13.66 -4.02
N ASP A 184 15.53 14.03 -2.77
CA ASP A 184 16.06 15.27 -2.22
C ASP A 184 17.59 15.16 -2.10
N GLU A 185 18.32 16.05 -2.77
CA GLU A 185 19.79 15.99 -2.83
C GLU A 185 20.48 16.32 -1.50
N GLU A 186 19.79 17.01 -0.57
CA GLU A 186 20.36 17.43 0.71
C GLU A 186 20.12 16.40 1.81
N THR A 187 18.97 15.75 1.80
CA THR A 187 18.51 14.84 2.86
C THR A 187 18.48 13.37 2.43
N GLY A 188 18.53 13.08 1.12
CA GLY A 188 18.32 11.73 0.58
C GLY A 188 16.90 11.22 0.77
N SER A 189 15.97 12.08 1.24
CA SER A 189 14.59 11.70 1.46
C SER A 189 13.86 11.48 0.14
N SER A 190 12.92 10.52 0.15
CA SER A 190 12.06 10.22 -0.99
C SER A 190 10.61 10.29 -0.55
N MET A 191 9.84 11.10 -1.27
CA MET A 191 8.40 11.22 -1.09
C MET A 191 7.67 9.87 -1.29
N LEU A 192 8.32 8.88 -1.89
CA LEU A 192 7.78 7.53 -1.99
C LEU A 192 7.50 6.92 -0.59
N TYR A 193 8.37 7.13 0.38
CA TYR A 193 8.21 6.59 1.74
C TYR A 193 7.12 7.33 2.51
N ASP A 194 7.09 8.66 2.42
CA ASP A 194 6.11 9.50 3.11
C ASP A 194 4.70 9.44 2.47
N SER A 195 4.58 8.83 1.28
CA SER A 195 3.34 8.84 0.50
C SER A 195 2.19 8.12 1.19
N VAL A 196 2.48 7.12 2.04
CA VAL A 196 1.45 6.37 2.77
C VAL A 196 0.77 7.25 3.84
N ASP A 197 1.54 8.07 4.54
CA ASP A 197 1.02 8.91 5.61
C ASP A 197 0.20 10.06 5.01
N LEU A 198 0.68 10.68 3.92
CA LEU A 198 -0.13 11.63 3.17
C LEU A 198 -1.43 10.99 2.66
N PHE A 199 -1.40 9.73 2.19
CA PHE A 199 -2.61 9.05 1.76
C PHE A 199 -3.60 8.86 2.92
N LYS A 200 -3.10 8.44 4.10
CA LYS A 200 -3.91 8.29 5.32
C LYS A 200 -4.52 9.63 5.74
N GLU A 201 -3.73 10.70 5.77
CA GLU A 201 -4.19 12.07 6.09
C GLU A 201 -5.23 12.59 5.09
N ILE A 202 -5.02 12.39 3.78
CA ILE A 202 -5.97 12.81 2.76
C ILE A 202 -7.32 12.10 2.94
N LEU A 203 -7.31 10.83 3.32
CA LEU A 203 -8.54 10.06 3.56
C LEU A 203 -9.12 10.27 4.97
N GLY A 204 -8.34 10.76 5.93
CA GLY A 204 -8.73 10.80 7.34
C GLY A 204 -8.82 9.39 7.94
N ILE A 205 -7.80 8.55 7.72
CA ILE A 205 -7.71 7.16 8.20
C ILE A 205 -6.41 6.89 8.98
N GLU A 206 -5.83 7.92 9.59
CA GLU A 206 -4.58 7.85 10.35
C GLU A 206 -4.63 6.83 11.50
N GLU A 207 -5.82 6.46 11.98
CA GLU A 207 -5.98 5.39 12.99
C GLU A 207 -5.77 3.97 12.42
N MET A 208 -5.62 3.82 11.10
CA MET A 208 -5.22 2.56 10.46
C MET A 208 -3.71 2.34 10.60
N VAL A 209 -3.30 1.95 11.80
CA VAL A 209 -1.91 1.63 12.16
C VAL A 209 -1.89 0.37 13.02
N TRP A 210 -0.98 -0.55 12.68
CA TRP A 210 -0.71 -1.82 13.36
C TRP A 210 -1.99 -2.63 13.63
N VAL A 211 -2.89 -2.65 12.64
CA VAL A 211 -4.17 -3.34 12.76
C VAL A 211 -4.43 -4.21 11.54
N ASN A 212 -4.64 -5.49 11.81
CA ASN A 212 -4.96 -6.51 10.82
C ASN A 212 -5.80 -7.62 11.51
N TYR A 213 -6.29 -8.61 10.76
CA TYR A 213 -7.11 -9.68 11.32
C TYR A 213 -6.33 -10.51 12.34
N SER A 214 -5.08 -10.85 12.05
CA SER A 214 -4.22 -11.68 12.89
C SER A 214 -3.98 -11.06 14.27
N TYR A 215 -3.66 -9.77 14.31
CA TYR A 215 -3.55 -8.95 15.52
C TYR A 215 -4.86 -8.88 16.31
N LEU A 216 -5.98 -8.73 15.63
CA LEU A 216 -7.30 -8.73 16.28
C LEU A 216 -7.66 -10.10 16.85
N ALA A 217 -7.29 -11.17 16.15
CA ALA A 217 -7.51 -12.54 16.58
C ALA A 217 -6.65 -12.94 17.80
N SER A 218 -5.46 -12.35 17.96
CA SER A 218 -4.62 -12.54 19.16
C SER A 218 -5.11 -11.78 20.39
N GLY A 219 -6.17 -10.96 20.24
CA GLY A 219 -6.70 -10.11 21.30
C GLY A 219 -5.91 -8.81 21.49
N GLY A 220 -5.21 -8.34 20.45
CA GLY A 220 -4.36 -7.15 20.51
C GLY A 220 -3.09 -7.36 21.32
N ARG A 221 -2.63 -8.60 21.42
CA ARG A 221 -1.36 -8.98 22.04
C ARG A 221 -0.42 -9.44 20.94
N GLU A 222 0.74 -8.81 20.88
CA GLU A 222 1.90 -9.33 20.14
C GLU A 222 2.62 -10.40 20.96
#